data_AF-A0A5C6XG15-F1
#
_entry.id   AF-A0A5C6XG15-F1
#
_cell.length_a   1.000
_cell.length_b   1.000
_cell.length_c   1.000
_cell.angle_alpha   90.00
_cell.angle_beta   90.00
_cell.angle_gamma   90.00
#
_symmetry.space_group_name_H-M   'P 1'
#
loop_
_entity.id
_entity.type
_entity.pdbx_description
1 polymer ?
#
loop_
_entity_poly.entity_id
_entity_poly.type
_entity_poly.pdbx_seq_one_letter_code
_entity_poly.pdbx_strand_id
1 'polypeptide(L)'
;MLSARCIALTLLAIPLIAACGVFDDDPERVEFENEGTVCLHLADDPQDYSDRDIPSLSVTLPVCLSSSCSEAPQASCQASVDGTTITLTSAASYLDTSTAGGACTDDCGQLQATCAIPALEPGEYTVVHGDETFTLQVDAEQEPTTCHGEPYF
;
A
#
# COMPACT_ATOMS: atom_id res chain seq x y z
N MET A 1 -36.78 19.30 76.83
CA MET A 1 -37.88 19.03 75.87
C MET A 1 -37.77 20.07 74.78
N LEU A 2 -37.91 19.68 73.50
CA LEU A 2 -37.36 20.39 72.31
C LEU A 2 -35.81 20.47 72.39
N SER A 3 -35.00 20.51 71.33
CA SER A 3 -35.17 20.18 69.89
C SER A 3 -33.77 19.77 69.35
N ALA A 4 -33.55 19.21 68.16
CA ALA A 4 -34.42 18.92 67.01
C ALA A 4 -33.96 17.60 66.32
N ARG A 5 -34.22 17.44 65.01
CA ARG A 5 -33.56 16.47 64.11
C ARG A 5 -32.76 17.23 63.05
N CYS A 6 -31.53 16.80 62.74
CA CYS A 6 -30.86 17.14 61.49
C CYS A 6 -30.53 15.85 60.73
N ILE A 7 -31.46 15.45 59.87
CA ILE A 7 -31.22 14.41 58.86
C ILE A 7 -30.45 15.10 57.72
N ALA A 8 -29.15 14.87 57.64
CA ALA A 8 -28.35 15.32 56.51
C ALA A 8 -28.60 14.37 55.33
N LEU A 9 -29.51 14.75 54.42
CA LEU A 9 -29.55 14.16 53.07
C LEU A 9 -28.28 14.59 52.35
N THR A 10 -27.31 13.69 52.23
CA THR A 10 -26.12 13.91 51.40
C THR A 10 -26.54 13.90 49.93
N LEU A 11 -26.68 15.08 49.32
CA LEU A 11 -26.99 15.20 47.90
C LEU A 11 -25.88 14.55 47.06
N LEU A 12 -26.25 13.49 46.33
CA LEU A 12 -25.39 12.82 45.38
C LEU A 12 -25.30 13.66 44.09
N ALA A 13 -24.48 14.71 44.11
CA ALA A 13 -24.20 15.53 42.93
C ALA A 13 -23.29 14.77 41.96
N ILE A 14 -23.87 13.98 41.07
CA ILE A 14 -23.16 13.39 39.93
C ILE A 14 -23.02 14.50 38.86
N PRO A 15 -21.81 15.00 38.55
CA PRO A 15 -21.63 15.84 37.40
C PRO A 15 -21.82 14.99 36.14
N LEU A 16 -22.89 15.26 35.39
CA LEU A 16 -22.95 14.86 33.98
C LEU A 16 -21.90 15.66 33.22
N ILE A 17 -20.68 15.12 33.18
CA ILE A 17 -19.66 15.54 32.22
C ILE A 17 -20.19 15.11 30.85
N ALA A 18 -20.84 16.04 30.15
CA ALA A 18 -21.16 15.90 28.75
C ALA A 18 -19.83 15.88 27.98
N ALA A 19 -19.27 14.68 27.83
CA ALA A 19 -18.15 14.43 26.94
C ALA A 19 -18.65 14.52 25.49
N CYS A 20 -18.87 15.76 25.03
CA CYS A 20 -18.89 16.08 23.62
C CYS A 20 -17.45 15.95 23.11
N GLY A 21 -17.00 14.69 22.95
CA GLY A 21 -15.89 14.40 22.07
C GLY A 21 -16.32 14.84 20.68
N VAL A 22 -15.69 15.90 20.18
CA VAL A 22 -15.65 16.10 18.74
C VAL A 22 -14.82 14.93 18.23
N PHE A 23 -15.47 14.01 17.54
CA PHE A 23 -14.77 13.06 16.70
C PHE A 23 -14.35 13.87 15.48
N ASP A 24 -13.18 14.49 15.59
CA ASP A 24 -12.47 15.00 14.42
C ASP A 24 -11.99 13.75 13.67
N ASP A 25 -12.82 13.27 12.74
CA ASP A 25 -12.51 12.15 11.85
C ASP A 25 -11.48 12.61 10.81
N ASP A 26 -10.25 12.86 11.29
CA ASP A 26 -9.09 13.16 10.45
C ASP A 26 -8.75 11.94 9.55
N PRO A 27 -8.29 12.16 8.31
CA PRO A 27 -7.93 11.07 7.40
C PRO A 27 -6.80 10.20 7.97
N GLU A 28 -6.99 8.88 7.88
CA GLU A 28 -5.98 7.91 8.31
C GLU A 28 -4.89 7.78 7.24
N ARG A 29 -3.62 7.80 7.66
CA ARG A 29 -2.48 7.55 6.76
C ARG A 29 -2.21 6.05 6.73
N VAL A 30 -2.49 5.43 5.59
CA VAL A 30 -2.19 4.02 5.32
C VAL A 30 -0.86 3.94 4.59
N GLU A 31 0.03 3.07 5.05
CA GLU A 31 1.39 2.90 4.52
C GLU A 31 1.70 1.41 4.29
N PHE A 32 2.49 1.11 3.27
CA PHE A 32 2.91 -0.24 2.87
C PHE A 32 4.43 -0.25 2.65
N GLU A 33 5.13 -1.25 3.17
CA GLU A 33 6.58 -1.42 3.03
C GLU A 33 6.92 -2.82 2.50
N ASN A 34 7.46 -2.90 1.30
CA ASN A 34 7.83 -4.14 0.61
C ASN A 34 6.67 -5.14 0.41
N GLU A 35 5.47 -4.62 0.21
CA GLU A 35 4.26 -5.41 -0.10
C GLU A 35 3.83 -5.24 -1.57
N GLY A 36 3.06 -6.21 -2.08
CA GLY A 36 2.40 -6.15 -3.39
C GLY A 36 2.87 -7.20 -4.40
N THR A 37 2.17 -7.28 -5.54
CA THR A 37 2.56 -8.09 -6.68
C THR A 37 3.76 -7.45 -7.38
N VAL A 38 4.85 -8.19 -7.57
CA VAL A 38 6.02 -7.74 -8.32
C VAL A 38 5.95 -8.27 -9.75
N CYS A 39 6.06 -7.40 -10.74
CA CYS A 39 6.10 -7.77 -12.16
C CYS A 39 7.41 -7.32 -12.82
N LEU A 40 8.09 -8.24 -13.51
CA LEU A 40 9.15 -7.91 -14.47
C LEU A 40 8.52 -7.58 -15.81
N HIS A 41 8.89 -6.45 -16.40
CA HIS A 41 8.60 -6.08 -17.78
C HIS A 41 9.88 -6.17 -18.61
N LEU A 42 9.83 -6.89 -19.73
CA LEU A 42 10.95 -7.06 -20.67
C LEU A 42 10.88 -6.11 -21.89
N ALA A 43 9.82 -5.32 -21.97
CA ALA A 43 9.61 -4.25 -22.95
C ALA A 43 8.68 -3.18 -22.34
N ASP A 44 8.84 -1.91 -22.73
CA ASP A 44 7.98 -0.81 -22.30
C ASP A 44 6.56 -0.91 -22.89
N ASP A 45 6.40 -1.42 -24.11
CA ASP A 45 5.11 -1.75 -24.72
C ASP A 45 5.00 -3.29 -24.87
N PRO A 46 4.01 -3.96 -24.24
CA PRO A 46 3.81 -5.40 -24.39
C PRO A 46 3.39 -5.84 -25.81
N GLN A 47 3.21 -4.90 -26.76
CA GLN A 47 2.99 -5.15 -28.18
C GLN A 47 4.19 -4.77 -29.06
N ASP A 48 5.17 -4.00 -28.56
CA ASP A 48 6.39 -3.64 -29.31
C ASP A 48 7.61 -4.42 -28.80
N TYR A 49 7.95 -5.47 -29.54
CA TYR A 49 9.09 -6.34 -29.25
C TYR A 49 10.40 -5.84 -29.89
N SER A 50 10.38 -4.72 -30.61
CA SER A 50 11.51 -4.25 -31.41
C SER A 50 12.51 -3.40 -30.63
N ASP A 51 12.03 -2.57 -29.69
CA ASP A 51 12.85 -1.77 -28.79
C ASP A 51 12.84 -2.38 -27.37
N ARG A 52 13.66 -3.43 -27.17
CA ARG A 52 13.89 -4.04 -25.84
C ARG A 52 14.86 -3.22 -24.99
N ASP A 53 14.61 -1.93 -24.85
CA ASP A 53 15.41 -1.07 -24.00
C ASP A 53 14.96 -1.18 -22.53
N ILE A 54 15.91 -1.54 -21.67
CA ILE A 54 15.87 -1.48 -20.20
C ILE A 54 14.66 -2.20 -19.56
N PRO A 55 14.82 -3.44 -19.05
CA PRO A 55 13.76 -4.08 -18.29
C PRO A 55 13.40 -3.24 -17.05
N SER A 56 12.13 -3.26 -16.67
CA SER A 56 11.64 -2.57 -15.49
C SER A 56 10.94 -3.53 -14.54
N LEU A 57 10.92 -3.18 -13.25
CA LEU A 57 10.14 -3.87 -12.24
C LEU A 57 9.05 -2.95 -11.77
N SER A 58 7.80 -3.41 -11.80
CA SER A 58 6.70 -2.75 -11.11
C SER A 58 6.29 -3.51 -9.86
N VAL A 59 5.76 -2.78 -8.87
CA VAL A 59 5.14 -3.31 -7.67
C VAL A 59 3.74 -2.73 -7.56
N THR A 60 2.72 -3.56 -7.67
CA THR A 60 1.31 -3.20 -7.52
C THR A 60 0.84 -3.60 -6.12
N LEU A 61 0.37 -2.63 -5.33
CA LEU A 61 -0.06 -2.87 -3.96
C LEU A 61 -1.36 -3.67 -3.84
N PRO A 62 -1.59 -4.35 -2.71
CA PRO A 62 -2.80 -5.12 -2.44
C PRO A 62 -4.02 -4.24 -2.04
N VAL A 63 -4.26 -3.14 -2.75
CA VAL A 63 -5.29 -2.14 -2.38
C VAL A 63 -6.11 -1.67 -3.58
N CYS A 64 -7.43 -1.64 -3.40
CA CYS A 64 -8.39 -0.97 -4.27
C CYS A 64 -8.56 0.48 -3.79
N LEU A 65 -7.94 1.45 -4.46
CA LEU A 65 -8.14 2.86 -4.13
C LEU A 65 -9.47 3.37 -4.68
N SER A 66 -10.20 4.15 -3.89
CA SER A 66 -11.43 4.81 -4.31
C SER A 66 -11.15 6.28 -4.61
N SER A 67 -11.49 6.76 -5.80
CA SER A 67 -11.27 8.19 -6.14
C SER A 67 -12.08 9.18 -5.30
N SER A 68 -13.03 8.71 -4.48
CA SER A 68 -13.77 9.51 -3.51
C SER A 68 -13.32 9.37 -2.06
N CYS A 69 -12.46 8.40 -1.73
CA CYS A 69 -11.97 8.14 -0.36
C CYS A 69 -10.45 7.97 -0.21
N SER A 70 -9.69 7.95 -1.30
CA SER A 70 -8.23 7.75 -1.30
C SER A 70 -7.53 9.00 -1.81
N GLU A 71 -7.01 9.82 -0.91
CA GLU A 71 -6.32 11.06 -1.23
C GLU A 71 -4.79 10.92 -1.19
N ALA A 72 -4.11 11.83 -1.91
CA ALA A 72 -2.65 11.95 -1.96
C ALA A 72 -1.86 10.61 -2.11
N PRO A 73 -2.24 9.70 -3.03
CA PRO A 73 -1.54 8.44 -3.22
C PRO A 73 -0.10 8.67 -3.67
N GLN A 74 0.83 7.92 -3.07
CA GLN A 74 2.25 7.96 -3.35
C GLN A 74 2.77 6.53 -3.41
N ALA A 75 3.60 6.23 -4.41
CA ALA A 75 4.26 4.94 -4.53
C ALA A 75 5.69 5.14 -5.04
N SER A 76 6.62 4.36 -4.51
CA SER A 76 8.02 4.40 -4.86
C SER A 76 8.63 3.01 -4.78
N CYS A 77 9.62 2.74 -5.63
CA CYS A 77 10.45 1.55 -5.49
C CYS A 77 11.86 1.84 -5.98
N GLN A 78 12.80 1.04 -5.51
CA GLN A 78 14.22 1.07 -5.88
C GLN A 78 14.66 -0.38 -6.08
N ALA A 79 15.41 -0.62 -7.15
CA ALA A 79 15.96 -1.94 -7.44
C ALA A 79 17.45 -1.84 -7.75
N SER A 80 18.19 -2.89 -7.38
CA SER A 80 19.62 -3.03 -7.66
C SER A 80 19.93 -4.48 -8.02
N VAL A 81 20.90 -4.67 -8.92
CA VAL A 81 21.28 -5.99 -9.44
C VAL A 81 22.74 -6.24 -9.09
N ASP A 82 23.01 -7.34 -8.38
CA ASP A 82 24.35 -7.83 -8.08
C ASP A 82 24.47 -9.30 -8.53
N GLY A 83 25.18 -9.51 -9.63
CA GLY A 83 25.24 -10.82 -10.30
C GLY A 83 23.86 -11.31 -10.73
N THR A 84 23.40 -12.41 -10.12
CA THR A 84 22.06 -13.00 -10.33
C THR A 84 21.07 -12.65 -9.22
N THR A 85 21.40 -11.73 -8.32
CA THR A 85 20.49 -11.28 -7.25
C THR A 85 19.96 -9.90 -7.56
N ILE A 86 18.63 -9.76 -7.56
CA ILE A 86 17.93 -8.49 -7.67
C ILE A 86 17.38 -8.14 -6.29
N THR A 87 17.85 -7.05 -5.69
CA THR A 87 17.27 -6.52 -4.45
C THR A 87 16.29 -5.42 -4.82
N LEU A 88 15.02 -5.59 -4.44
CA LEU A 88 13.91 -4.68 -4.67
C LEU A 88 13.37 -4.19 -3.33
N THR A 89 13.18 -2.88 -3.22
CA THR A 89 12.45 -2.26 -2.09
C THR A 89 11.31 -1.42 -2.61
N SER A 90 10.12 -1.51 -2.01
CA SER A 90 8.97 -0.67 -2.32
C SER A 90 8.43 0.01 -1.07
N ALA A 91 7.91 1.23 -1.24
CA ALA A 91 7.21 1.96 -0.19
C ALA A 91 6.11 2.81 -0.82
N ALA A 92 4.93 2.79 -0.21
CA ALA A 92 3.77 3.52 -0.71
C ALA A 92 2.83 3.94 0.41
N SER A 93 2.02 4.98 0.16
CA SER A 93 1.01 5.46 1.11
C SER A 93 -0.16 6.16 0.43
N TYR A 94 -1.28 6.26 1.14
CA TYR A 94 -2.39 7.14 0.79
C TYR A 94 -3.06 7.68 2.08
N LEU A 95 -3.96 8.65 1.92
CA LEU A 95 -4.83 9.14 2.97
C LEU A 95 -6.23 8.56 2.78
N ASP A 96 -6.71 7.80 3.75
CA ASP A 96 -8.05 7.22 3.77
C ASP A 96 -9.03 8.20 4.44
N THR A 97 -10.00 8.68 3.67
CA THR A 97 -11.09 9.56 4.16
C THR A 97 -12.42 8.81 4.33
N SER A 98 -12.46 7.48 4.17
CA SER A 98 -13.69 6.69 4.35
C SER A 98 -14.23 6.74 5.80
N THR A 99 -13.32 6.90 6.77
CA THR A 99 -13.64 7.10 8.18
C THR A 99 -14.38 8.42 8.45
N ALA A 100 -14.17 9.45 7.63
CA ALA A 100 -14.78 10.78 7.75
C ALA A 100 -16.25 10.85 7.28
N GLY A 101 -16.96 9.71 7.26
CA GLY A 101 -18.40 9.63 7.05
C GLY A 101 -18.88 9.69 5.60
N GLY A 102 -17.97 9.58 4.63
CA GLY A 102 -18.27 9.47 3.20
C GLY A 102 -18.67 8.05 2.78
N ALA A 103 -19.52 7.94 1.75
CA ALA A 103 -19.68 6.67 1.03
C ALA A 103 -18.72 6.67 -0.16
N CYS A 104 -17.82 5.69 -0.19
CA CYS A 104 -16.80 5.55 -1.22
C CYS A 104 -17.37 4.96 -2.52
N THR A 105 -16.66 5.20 -3.62
CA THR A 105 -16.93 4.63 -4.94
C THR A 105 -16.11 3.37 -5.18
N ASP A 106 -16.71 2.35 -5.80
CA ASP A 106 -16.05 1.08 -6.10
C ASP A 106 -15.29 1.14 -7.44
N ASP A 107 -14.42 2.15 -7.61
CA ASP A 107 -13.66 2.37 -8.85
C ASP A 107 -12.27 1.71 -8.91
N CYS A 108 -11.80 1.16 -7.77
CA CYS A 108 -10.58 0.35 -7.62
C CYS A 108 -9.38 0.77 -8.48
N GLY A 109 -8.93 2.01 -8.27
CA GLY A 109 -7.64 2.47 -8.76
C GLY A 109 -6.50 1.66 -8.16
N GLN A 110 -5.57 1.19 -8.99
CA GLN A 110 -4.37 0.50 -8.54
C GLN A 110 -3.31 1.51 -8.11
N LEU A 111 -2.59 1.21 -7.02
CA LEU A 111 -1.40 1.94 -6.61
C LEU A 111 -0.15 1.14 -6.99
N GLN A 112 0.61 1.67 -7.95
CA GLN A 112 1.79 1.01 -8.51
C GLN A 112 3.02 1.91 -8.45
N ALA A 113 4.17 1.31 -8.13
CA ALA A 113 5.49 1.93 -8.32
C ALA A 113 6.25 1.17 -9.42
N THR A 114 7.04 1.88 -10.23
CA THR A 114 7.92 1.28 -11.24
C THR A 114 9.35 1.75 -11.05
N CYS A 115 10.31 0.82 -11.11
CA CYS A 115 11.74 1.10 -11.05
C CYS A 115 12.46 0.52 -12.26
N ALA A 116 13.40 1.29 -12.81
CA ALA A 116 14.30 0.81 -13.84
C ALA A 116 15.40 -0.07 -13.22
N ILE A 117 15.74 -1.17 -13.90
CA ILE A 117 16.91 -1.98 -13.60
C ILE A 117 17.84 -2.01 -14.83
N PRO A 118 19.15 -2.27 -14.68
CA PRO A 118 20.00 -2.52 -15.84
C PRO A 118 19.49 -3.70 -16.67
N ALA A 119 19.86 -3.73 -17.95
CA ALA A 119 19.60 -4.88 -18.82
C ALA A 119 20.09 -6.19 -18.19
N LEU A 120 19.22 -7.20 -18.18
CA LEU A 120 19.50 -8.53 -17.64
C LEU A 120 19.93 -9.46 -18.79
N GLU A 121 20.98 -10.24 -18.56
CA GLU A 121 21.35 -11.34 -19.45
C GLU A 121 20.34 -12.49 -19.30
N PRO A 122 20.08 -13.31 -20.33
CA PRO A 122 19.20 -14.46 -20.20
C PRO A 122 19.70 -15.44 -19.13
N GLY A 123 18.82 -15.81 -18.19
CA GLY A 123 19.19 -16.63 -17.04
C GLY A 123 18.16 -16.65 -15.92
N GLU A 124 18.52 -17.29 -14.81
CA GLU A 124 17.74 -17.35 -13.58
C GLU A 124 18.23 -16.29 -12.60
N TYR A 125 17.31 -15.50 -12.05
CA TYR A 125 17.58 -14.46 -11.05
C TYR A 125 16.82 -14.72 -9.75
N THR A 126 17.46 -14.44 -8.63
CA THR A 126 16.82 -14.40 -7.31
C THR A 126 16.38 -12.98 -7.03
N VAL A 127 15.07 -12.74 -6.93
CA VAL A 127 14.52 -11.46 -6.49
C VAL A 127 14.29 -11.52 -4.98
N VAL A 128 14.80 -10.51 -4.27
CA VAL A 128 14.58 -10.29 -2.83
C VAL A 128 13.73 -9.03 -2.69
N HIS A 129 12.57 -9.15 -2.06
CA HIS A 129 11.61 -8.06 -1.86
C HIS A 129 11.10 -8.10 -0.42
N GLY A 130 11.61 -7.19 0.41
CA GLY A 130 11.40 -7.26 1.87
C GLY A 130 11.97 -8.56 2.46
N ASP A 131 11.13 -9.30 3.18
CA ASP A 131 11.43 -10.64 3.70
C ASP A 131 11.11 -11.77 2.68
N GLU A 132 10.46 -11.45 1.55
CA GLU A 132 10.14 -12.42 0.51
C GLU A 132 11.30 -12.64 -0.46
N THR A 133 11.37 -13.84 -1.02
CA THR A 133 12.37 -14.19 -2.04
C THR A 133 11.77 -15.17 -3.04
N PHE A 134 11.91 -14.86 -4.32
CA PHE A 134 11.39 -15.68 -5.40
C PHE A 134 12.35 -15.74 -6.60
N THR A 135 12.17 -16.75 -7.43
CA THR A 135 12.97 -16.97 -8.64
C THR A 135 12.26 -16.36 -9.84
N LEU A 136 13.00 -15.55 -10.61
CA LEU A 136 12.58 -14.90 -11.83
C LEU A 136 13.40 -15.44 -12.99
N GLN A 137 12.73 -16.00 -13.99
CA GLN A 137 13.38 -16.38 -15.24
C GLN A 137 13.42 -15.18 -16.20
N VAL A 138 14.58 -14.98 -16.82
CA VAL A 138 14.78 -14.03 -17.93
C VAL A 138 15.09 -14.85 -19.18
N ASP A 139 14.11 -14.99 -20.05
CA ASP A 139 14.23 -15.62 -21.36
C ASP A 139 13.88 -14.60 -22.45
N ALA A 140 14.61 -14.63 -23.57
CA ALA A 140 14.33 -13.80 -24.72
C ALA A 140 13.03 -14.21 -25.46
N GLU A 141 12.53 -15.43 -25.22
CA GLU A 141 11.32 -16.00 -25.83
C GLU A 141 10.06 -15.95 -24.92
N GLN A 142 10.16 -15.46 -23.67
CA GLN A 142 9.01 -15.40 -22.75
C GLN A 142 8.05 -14.23 -23.03
N GLU A 143 6.88 -14.27 -22.38
CA GLU A 143 5.90 -13.18 -22.42
C GLU A 143 6.51 -11.85 -21.91
N PRO A 144 6.09 -10.68 -22.45
CA PRO A 144 6.71 -9.39 -22.16
C PRO A 144 6.56 -8.95 -20.70
N THR A 145 5.74 -9.64 -19.91
CA THR A 145 5.59 -9.39 -18.47
C THR A 145 5.41 -10.71 -17.70
N THR A 146 6.06 -10.84 -16.55
CA THR A 146 5.91 -11.99 -15.64
C THR A 146 5.78 -11.47 -14.21
N CYS A 147 4.76 -11.94 -13.48
CA CYS A 147 4.41 -11.43 -12.15
C CYS A 147 4.47 -12.50 -11.06
N HIS A 148 4.84 -12.08 -9.86
CA HIS A 148 4.94 -12.89 -8.64
C HIS A 148 4.18 -12.22 -7.49
N GLY A 149 3.51 -13.01 -6.65
CA GLY A 149 2.58 -12.55 -5.61
C GLY A 149 1.12 -12.89 -5.95
N GLU A 150 0.20 -12.73 -4.99
CA GLU A 150 -1.23 -12.81 -5.28
C GLU A 150 -1.67 -11.59 -6.10
N PRO A 151 -2.42 -11.75 -7.20
CA PRO A 151 -2.97 -10.62 -7.94
C PRO A 151 -4.24 -10.11 -7.25
N TYR A 152 -4.23 -8.84 -6.85
CA TYR A 152 -5.37 -8.17 -6.23
C TYR A 152 -6.22 -7.49 -7.31
N PHE A 153 -7.52 -7.82 -7.34
CA PHE A 153 -8.54 -7.36 -8.29
C PHE A 153 -9.77 -6.86 -7.56
#